data_AF-A0A9D8ZKJ0-F1
#
_entry.id   AF-A0A9D8ZKJ0-F1
#
_cell.length_a   1.000
_cell.length_b   1.000
_cell.length_c   1.000
_cell.angle_alpha   90.00
_cell.angle_beta   90.00
_cell.angle_gamma   90.00
#
_symmetry.space_group_name_H-M   'P 1'
#
loop_
_entity.id
_entity.type
_entity.pdbx_description
1 polymer ?
#
loop_
_entity_poly.entity_id
_entity_poly.type
_entity_poly.pdbx_seq_one_letter_code
_entity_poly.pdbx_strand_id
1 'polypeptide(L)' 'MGKLTVFILVLLLLGAGGGAAFLATWEIPAPVSNVEKVLPNDQFPR' A
#
# COMPACT_ATOMS: atom_id res chain seq x y z
N MET A 1 -0.61 20.70 -25.48
CA MET A 1 -0.78 20.22 -24.09
C MET A 1 -0.03 21.16 -23.16
N GLY A 2 -0.64 21.56 -22.04
CA GLY A 2 0.07 22.39 -21.07
C GLY A 2 1.16 21.59 -20.37
N LYS A 3 2.22 22.27 -19.90
CA LYS A 3 3.30 21.64 -19.10
C LYS A 3 2.74 20.85 -17.91
N LEU A 4 1.68 21.37 -17.29
CA LEU A 4 0.96 20.70 -16.21
C LEU A 4 0.28 19.39 -16.65
N THR A 5 -0.37 19.39 -17.81
CA THR A 5 -1.03 18.19 -18.35
C THR A 5 -0.02 17.07 -18.62
N VAL A 6 1.13 17.42 -19.21
CA VAL A 6 2.22 16.45 -19.47
C VAL A 6 2.77 15.91 -18.15
N PHE A 7 2.98 16.78 -17.15
CA PHE A 7 3.47 16.36 -15.84
C PHE A 7 2.52 15.37 -15.15
N ILE A 8 1.21 15.64 -15.16
CA ILE A 8 0.20 14.74 -14.58
C ILE A 8 0.18 13.38 -15.30
N LEU A 9 0.28 13.38 -16.63
CA LEU A 9 0.33 12.13 -17.40
C LEU A 9 1.57 11.29 -17.07
N VAL A 10 2.73 11.92 -16.93
CA VAL A 10 3.96 11.22 -16.52
C VAL A 10 3.81 10.63 -15.12
N LEU A 11 3.25 11.39 -14.17
CA LEU A 11 2.99 10.90 -12.82
C LEU A 11 2.05 9.69 -12.81
N LEU A 12 0.98 9.74 -13.60
CA LEU A 12 0.06 8.61 -13.73
C LEU A 12 0.74 7.38 -14.33
N LEU A 13 1.55 7.56 -15.37
CA LEU A 13 2.29 6.46 -15.98
C LEU A 13 3.31 5.84 -15.00
N LEU A 14 4.01 6.66 -14.23
CA LEU A 14 4.95 6.18 -13.22
C LEU A 14 4.24 5.48 -12.06
N GLY A 15 3.13 6.02 -11.58
CA GLY A 15 2.33 5.40 -10.51
C GLY A 15 1.72 4.07 -10.95
N ALA A 16 1.09 4.03 -12.13
CA ALA A 16 0.49 2.82 -12.67
C ALA A 16 1.56 1.76 -13.03
N GLY A 17 2.63 2.17 -13.71
CA GLY A 17 3.72 1.27 -14.09
C GLY A 17 4.50 0.75 -12.88
N GLY A 18 4.83 1.63 -11.94
CA GLY A 18 5.49 1.25 -10.69
C GLY A 18 4.62 0.34 -9.82
N GLY A 19 3.32 0.65 -9.69
CA GLY A 19 2.35 -0.19 -8.99
C GLY A 19 2.20 -1.56 -9.63
N ALA A 20 2.11 -1.63 -10.96
CA ALA A 20 2.04 -2.89 -11.69
C ALA A 20 3.30 -3.74 -11.50
N ALA A 21 4.50 -3.14 -11.63
CA ALA A 21 5.76 -3.84 -11.42
C ALA A 21 5.92 -4.34 -9.98
N PHE A 22 5.57 -3.50 -8.99
CA PHE A 22 5.56 -3.88 -7.58
C PHE A 22 4.65 -5.09 -7.33
N LEU A 23 3.39 -5.04 -7.78
CA LEU A 23 2.45 -6.15 -7.60
C LEU A 23 2.87 -7.42 -8.35
N ALA A 24 3.51 -7.28 -9.52
CA ALA A 24 3.96 -8.43 -10.31
C ALA A 24 5.20 -9.12 -9.73
N THR A 25 5.99 -8.42 -8.91
CA THR A 25 7.27 -8.93 -8.39
C THR A 25 7.28 -9.16 -6.88
N TRP A 26 6.29 -8.64 -6.17
CA TRP A 26 6.23 -8.73 -4.73
C TRP A 26 5.69 -10.09 -4.29
N GLU A 27 6.62 -10.94 -3.84
CA GLU A 27 6.31 -12.18 -3.13
C GLU A 27 5.90 -11.84 -1.69
N ILE A 28 4.59 -11.77 -1.43
CA ILE A 28 4.06 -11.54 -0.09
C ILE A 28 4.34 -12.79 0.75
N PRO A 29 5.15 -12.70 1.82
CA PRO A 29 5.46 -13.86 2.64
C PRO A 29 4.21 -14.34 3.37
N ALA A 30 4.07 -15.65 3.52
CA ALA A 30 3.01 -16.23 4.34
C ALA A 30 3.15 -15.76 5.80
N PRO A 31 2.03 -15.65 6.55
CA PRO A 31 2.09 -15.35 7.98
C PRO A 31 2.98 -16.35 8.72
N VAL A 32 4.04 -15.86 9.36
CA VAL A 32 5.05 -16.71 10.02
C VAL A 32 4.67 -17.12 11.44
N SER A 33 3.69 -16.44 12.03
CA SER A 33 3.27 -16.68 13.42
C SER A 33 1.86 -16.15 13.66
N ASN A 34 1.08 -16.86 14.48
CA ASN A 34 -0.10 -16.28 15.09
C ASN A 34 0.31 -15.30 16.19
N VAL A 35 -0.25 -14.10 16.16
CA VAL A 35 -0.01 -13.06 17.16
C VAL A 35 -1.25 -12.91 18.02
N GLU A 36 -1.14 -13.30 19.29
CA GLU A 36 -2.16 -13.04 20.29
C GLU A 36 -1.72 -11.87 21.17
N LYS A 37 -2.58 -10.87 21.31
CA LYS A 37 -2.37 -9.74 22.22
C LYS A 37 -3.54 -9.66 23.18
N VAL A 38 -3.23 -9.50 24.47
CA VAL A 38 -4.24 -9.17 25.48
C VAL A 38 -4.69 -7.73 25.22
N LEU A 39 -5.99 -7.53 24.97
CA LEU A 39 -6.58 -6.21 24.85
C LEU A 39 -6.92 -5.68 26.25
N PRO A 40 -6.26 -4.60 26.73
CA PRO A 40 -6.51 -4.05 28.05
C PRO A 40 -7.98 -3.62 28.24
N ASN A 41 -8.57 -3.97 29.39
CA ASN A 41 -9.99 -3.75 29.66
C ASN A 41 -10.36 -2.25 29.79
N ASP A 42 -9.38 -1.40 30.07
CA ASP A 42 -9.51 0.06 30.17
C ASP A 42 -9.73 0.76 28.82
N GLN A 43 -9.54 0.06 27.70
CA GLN A 43 -9.79 0.59 26.35
C GLN A 43 -11.25 0.46 25.91
N PHE A 44 -12.09 -0.25 26.67
CA PHE A 44 -13.49 -0.44 26.31
C PHE A 44 -14.38 0.67 26.91
N PRO A 45 -15.31 1.26 26.13
CA PRO A 45 -16.35 2.14 26.65
C PRO A 45 -17.26 1.40 27.63
N ARG A 46 -17.81 2.12 28.63
CA ARG A 46 -18.78 1.59 29.60
C ARG A 46 -20.21 1.92 29.22
#